data_AF-A0A952WGM3-F1
#
_entry.id   AF-A0A952WGM3-F1
#
_cell.length_a   1.000
_cell.length_b   1.000
_cell.length_c   1.000
_cell.angle_alpha   90.00
_cell.angle_beta   90.00
_cell.angle_gamma   90.00
#
_symmetry.space_group_name_H-M   'P 1'
#
loop_
_entity.id
_entity.type
_entity.pdbx_description
1 polymer ?
#
loop_
_entity_poly.entity_id
_entity_poly.type
_entity_poly.pdbx_seq_one_letter_code
_entity_poly.pdbx_strand_id
1 'polypeptide(L)'
;MKAKLFALALLVAAGAPAAIAEPASNEPVLQGPKVTDGGVPGTRRNFGDGQSNDLKQRLADRPIPQMEFMRAIGALRDDKTPENLRLTDDQQARIKSINQEFEQSMREFRQAHKGEFEEMRGQFGDRGRPQRGPGKPDADGEPMMPPPDAPKPPEGKAPNEAARQKFEELRAQAPNPKDAQAKIFAVLTDEQKPLVQERLEAIKKDMAERGLEGKAREEVRRRLQKQNGPDGAQRKFDPENLPPQFKERLANMTPEEREQAMQKIRERFQNGPRGNDQRGGDQRGKGDRAKGPRQDGPDALPPDLRETWESMTPEERQFLIQKLREKAREEGRDMPPPRRRPKPPQDDAPPPPAN
;
A
#
# COMPACT_ATOMS: atom_id res chain seq x y z
N MET A 1 45.77 19.04 2.48
CA MET A 1 45.88 20.51 2.57
C MET A 1 46.19 21.08 1.18
N LYS A 2 45.19 21.57 0.44
CA LYS A 2 45.37 22.43 -0.75
C LYS A 2 44.19 23.40 -0.77
N ALA A 3 44.38 24.58 -0.18
CA ALA A 3 43.40 25.66 -0.17
C ALA A 3 43.35 26.29 -1.56
N LYS A 4 42.16 26.35 -2.18
CA LYS A 4 41.92 27.12 -3.39
C LYS A 4 41.26 28.44 -3.00
N LEU A 5 42.05 29.51 -3.08
CA LEU A 5 41.57 30.90 -3.08
C LEU A 5 40.69 31.12 -4.31
N PHE A 6 39.42 31.49 -4.10
CA PHE A 6 38.55 32.01 -5.15
C PHE A 6 38.50 33.53 -5.00
N ALA A 7 39.13 34.23 -5.94
CA ALA A 7 39.14 35.67 -6.03
C ALA A 7 37.78 36.17 -6.56
N LEU A 8 37.10 36.95 -5.74
CA LEU A 8 35.86 37.65 -6.06
C LEU A 8 36.20 38.93 -6.85
N ALA A 9 35.95 38.94 -8.16
CA ALA A 9 36.04 40.13 -8.99
C ALA A 9 34.67 40.84 -9.00
N LEU A 10 34.56 41.90 -8.21
CA LEU A 10 33.41 42.78 -8.13
C LEU A 10 33.51 43.81 -9.26
N LEU A 11 32.76 43.64 -10.35
CA LEU A 11 32.67 44.62 -11.43
C LEU A 11 31.51 45.59 -11.13
N VAL A 12 31.86 46.80 -10.65
CA VAL A 12 30.92 47.92 -10.51
C VAL A 12 30.78 48.58 -11.88
N ALA A 13 29.62 48.43 -12.51
CA ALA A 13 29.24 49.21 -13.69
C ALA A 13 28.42 50.44 -13.23
N ALA A 14 29.01 51.62 -13.41
CA ALA A 14 28.38 52.91 -13.18
C ALA A 14 28.03 53.59 -14.51
N GLY A 15 26.86 54.26 -14.57
CA GLY A 15 26.42 55.17 -15.65
C GLY A 15 25.30 54.58 -16.51
N ALA A 16 24.17 55.24 -16.80
CA ALA A 16 23.76 56.66 -16.68
C ALA A 16 22.21 56.75 -16.60
N PRO A 17 21.62 57.83 -16.04
CA PRO A 17 20.17 58.03 -16.03
C PRO A 17 19.72 58.68 -17.34
N ALA A 18 19.17 57.88 -18.26
CA ALA A 18 18.36 58.42 -19.34
C ALA A 18 16.94 58.64 -18.82
N ALA A 19 16.54 59.91 -18.71
CA ALA A 19 15.15 60.30 -18.49
C ALA A 19 14.31 59.90 -19.71
N ILE A 20 13.59 58.78 -19.60
CA ILE A 20 12.58 58.37 -20.56
C ILE A 20 11.24 58.88 -20.04
N ALA A 21 10.65 59.80 -20.79
CA ALA A 21 9.28 60.24 -20.58
C ALA A 21 8.33 59.05 -20.77
N GLU A 22 7.58 58.70 -19.72
CA GLU A 22 6.56 57.66 -19.78
C GLU A 22 5.35 58.16 -20.60
N PRO A 23 4.95 57.44 -21.67
CA PRO A 23 3.62 57.64 -22.23
C PRO A 23 2.60 57.20 -21.18
N ALA A 24 1.60 58.04 -20.92
CA ALA A 24 0.48 57.72 -20.02
C ALA A 24 -0.26 56.46 -20.52
N SER A 25 0.15 55.29 -20.04
CA SER A 25 -0.59 54.05 -20.23
C SER A 25 -1.69 53.99 -19.17
N ASN A 26 -2.92 53.98 -19.63
CA ASN A 26 -4.13 53.79 -18.84
C ASN A 26 -4.29 52.30 -18.46
N GLU A 27 -3.20 51.65 -18.04
CA GLU A 27 -3.24 50.28 -17.52
C GLU A 27 -3.37 50.33 -15.99
N PRO A 28 -4.24 49.49 -15.38
CA PRO A 28 -4.44 49.49 -13.94
C PRO A 28 -3.13 49.17 -13.21
N VAL A 29 -2.49 50.20 -12.64
CA VAL A 29 -1.16 50.23 -11.99
C VAL A 29 -1.05 49.34 -10.74
N LEU A 30 -2.03 48.47 -10.49
CA LEU A 30 -2.07 47.54 -9.36
C LEU A 30 -2.20 46.07 -9.80
N GLN A 31 -1.83 45.73 -11.04
CA GLN A 31 -1.54 44.34 -11.36
C GLN A 31 -0.11 44.05 -10.88
N GLY A 32 0.00 43.30 -9.78
CA GLY A 32 1.28 42.75 -9.34
C GLY A 32 1.95 41.94 -10.47
N PRO A 33 3.26 41.63 -10.34
CA PRO A 33 3.99 40.85 -11.34
C PRO A 33 3.18 39.62 -11.76
N LYS A 34 3.01 39.41 -13.06
CA LYS A 34 2.28 38.25 -13.60
C LYS A 34 3.01 36.97 -13.20
N VAL A 35 2.61 36.37 -12.09
CA VAL A 35 3.14 35.09 -11.63
C VAL A 35 2.61 34.02 -12.58
N THR A 36 3.45 33.58 -13.51
CA THR A 36 3.16 32.37 -14.28
C THR A 36 3.29 31.18 -13.34
N ASP A 37 2.20 30.43 -13.17
CA ASP A 37 2.21 29.18 -12.41
C ASP A 37 3.12 28.16 -13.13
N GLY A 38 4.42 28.19 -12.83
CA GLY A 38 5.39 27.18 -13.31
C GLY A 38 5.26 25.83 -12.61
N GLY A 39 4.19 25.63 -11.82
CA GLY A 39 3.95 24.43 -11.05
C GLY A 39 3.53 23.25 -11.93
N VAL A 40 3.98 22.05 -11.58
CA VAL A 40 3.54 20.80 -12.21
C VAL A 40 2.00 20.70 -12.10
N PRO A 41 1.26 20.39 -13.19
CA PRO A 41 -0.18 20.25 -13.14
C PRO A 41 -0.66 19.22 -12.11
N GLY A 42 -1.74 19.56 -11.40
CA GLY A 42 -2.27 18.76 -10.29
C GLY A 42 -1.59 18.97 -8.95
N THR A 43 -0.78 20.03 -8.81
CA THR A 43 -0.14 20.41 -7.54
C THR A 43 -0.79 21.64 -6.88
N ARG A 44 -1.84 22.21 -7.49
CA ARG A 44 -2.60 23.31 -6.87
C ARG A 44 -3.16 22.82 -5.54
N ARG A 45 -2.67 23.38 -4.44
CA ARG A 45 -3.29 23.27 -3.13
C ARG A 45 -4.61 24.02 -3.24
N ASN A 46 -5.69 23.32 -3.57
CA ASN A 46 -7.02 23.88 -3.41
C ASN A 46 -7.21 24.10 -1.91
N PHE A 47 -7.04 25.35 -1.47
CA PHE A 47 -7.47 25.82 -0.17
C PHE A 47 -9.01 25.93 -0.22
N GLY A 48 -9.68 24.77 -0.18
CA GLY A 48 -11.13 24.67 -0.16
C GLY A 48 -11.54 23.73 0.95
N ASP A 49 -12.15 24.30 1.99
CA ASP A 49 -12.96 23.74 3.08
C ASP A 49 -12.88 22.22 3.29
N GLY A 50 -12.31 21.82 4.43
CA GLY A 50 -11.95 20.45 4.81
C GLY A 50 -13.10 19.45 5.01
N GLN A 51 -14.06 19.39 4.09
CA GLN A 51 -15.20 18.48 4.11
C GLN A 51 -15.36 17.62 2.86
N SER A 52 -14.41 17.59 1.92
CA SER A 52 -14.43 16.56 0.88
C SER A 52 -14.10 15.19 1.49
N ASN A 53 -15.14 14.53 2.02
CA ASN A 53 -15.16 13.13 2.44
C ASN A 53 -14.95 12.17 1.25
N ASP A 54 -14.72 12.68 0.04
CA ASP A 54 -14.45 11.84 -1.10
C ASP A 54 -13.02 11.28 -1.02
N LEU A 55 -12.93 10.05 -0.55
CA LEU A 55 -11.71 9.25 -0.51
C LEU A 55 -11.01 9.23 -1.88
N LYS A 56 -11.78 9.28 -2.99
CA LYS A 56 -11.21 9.32 -4.34
C LYS A 56 -10.42 10.61 -4.58
N GLN A 57 -10.96 11.75 -4.16
CA GLN A 57 -10.27 13.03 -4.29
C GLN A 57 -9.00 13.07 -3.44
N ARG A 58 -9.08 12.60 -2.19
CA ARG A 58 -7.90 12.50 -1.32
C ARG A 58 -6.82 11.57 -1.86
N LEU A 59 -7.20 10.52 -2.60
CA LEU A 59 -6.24 9.61 -3.27
C LEU A 59 -5.65 10.26 -4.53
N ALA A 60 -6.44 11.01 -5.28
CA ALA A 60 -5.99 11.76 -6.46
C ALA A 60 -5.03 12.91 -6.12
N ASP A 61 -5.23 13.55 -4.96
CA ASP A 61 -4.40 14.65 -4.47
C ASP A 61 -3.07 14.19 -3.85
N ARG A 62 -2.85 12.87 -3.73
CA ARG A 62 -1.58 12.37 -3.20
C ARG A 62 -0.45 12.73 -4.17
N PRO A 63 0.67 13.28 -3.66
CA PRO A 63 1.82 13.55 -4.51
C PRO A 63 2.29 12.24 -5.14
N ILE A 64 2.59 12.29 -6.45
CA ILE A 64 3.09 11.14 -7.18
C ILE A 64 4.47 10.77 -6.62
N PRO A 65 4.69 9.53 -6.21
CA PRO A 65 6.01 9.07 -5.76
C PRO A 65 7.06 9.31 -6.85
N GLN A 66 8.27 9.72 -6.46
CA GLN A 66 9.35 10.04 -7.40
C GLN A 66 9.64 8.92 -8.40
N MET A 67 9.58 7.66 -7.95
CA MET A 67 9.78 6.50 -8.81
C MET A 67 8.75 6.41 -9.95
N GLU A 68 7.48 6.68 -9.65
CA GLU A 68 6.41 6.66 -10.66
C GLU A 68 6.50 7.87 -11.59
N PHE A 69 6.91 9.04 -11.06
CA PHE A 69 7.21 10.20 -11.90
C PHE A 69 8.34 9.89 -12.90
N MET A 70 9.44 9.29 -12.44
CA MET A 70 10.55 8.89 -13.31
C MET A 70 10.13 7.81 -14.33
N ARG A 71 9.20 6.93 -13.97
CA ARG A 71 8.59 5.98 -14.91
C ARG A 71 7.81 6.68 -16.02
N ALA A 72 7.06 7.75 -15.70
CA ALA A 72 6.36 8.55 -16.71
C ALA A 72 7.35 9.25 -17.67
N ILE A 73 8.44 9.81 -17.14
CA ILE A 73 9.53 10.38 -17.96
C ILE A 73 10.18 9.31 -18.84
N GLY A 74 10.32 8.09 -18.32
CA GLY A 74 10.86 6.94 -19.05
C GLY A 74 10.08 6.60 -20.32
N ALA A 75 8.78 6.87 -20.38
CA ALA A 75 7.96 6.64 -21.58
C ALA A 75 8.43 7.49 -22.79
N LEU A 76 9.06 8.65 -22.55
CA LEU A 76 9.65 9.46 -23.62
C LEU A 76 10.93 8.82 -24.21
N ARG A 77 11.47 7.76 -23.60
CA ARG A 77 12.62 6.99 -24.11
C ARG A 77 12.22 5.76 -24.91
N ASP A 78 10.94 5.39 -24.88
CA ASP A 78 10.48 4.19 -25.58
C ASP A 78 10.59 4.35 -27.09
N ASP A 79 10.86 3.25 -27.79
CA ASP A 79 10.95 3.24 -29.26
C ASP A 79 9.64 3.60 -29.95
N LYS A 80 8.52 3.51 -29.22
CA LYS A 80 7.19 3.88 -29.70
C LYS A 80 6.95 5.38 -29.72
N THR A 81 7.79 6.16 -29.03
CA THR A 81 7.67 7.62 -28.98
C THR A 81 8.28 8.21 -30.26
N PRO A 82 7.57 9.11 -30.99
CA PRO A 82 8.11 9.79 -32.17
C PRO A 82 9.46 10.46 -31.88
N GLU A 83 10.39 10.39 -32.84
CA GLU A 83 11.78 10.82 -32.64
C GLU A 83 11.91 12.27 -32.16
N ASN A 84 11.07 13.17 -32.68
CA ASN A 84 11.02 14.57 -32.26
C ASN A 84 10.53 14.79 -30.82
N LEU A 85 9.83 13.82 -30.23
CA LEU A 85 9.33 13.85 -28.85
C LEU A 85 10.21 13.06 -27.88
N ARG A 86 11.21 12.32 -28.38
CA ARG A 86 12.13 11.59 -27.52
C ARG A 86 13.03 12.54 -26.73
N LEU A 87 13.48 12.07 -25.56
CA LEU A 87 14.45 12.84 -24.77
C LEU A 87 15.80 12.89 -25.47
N THR A 88 16.32 14.09 -25.72
CA THR A 88 17.69 14.26 -26.22
C THR A 88 18.71 13.83 -25.17
N ASP A 89 19.93 13.46 -25.60
CA ASP A 89 20.99 13.04 -24.67
C ASP A 89 21.30 14.11 -23.61
N ASP A 90 21.28 15.38 -23.99
CA ASP A 90 21.45 16.52 -23.07
C ASP A 90 20.32 16.61 -22.04
N GLN A 91 19.06 16.45 -22.47
CA GLN A 91 17.93 16.40 -21.54
C GLN A 91 18.06 15.22 -20.58
N GLN A 92 18.43 14.03 -21.09
CA GLN A 92 18.62 12.84 -20.26
C GLN A 92 19.72 13.05 -19.21
N ALA A 93 20.85 13.66 -19.60
CA ALA A 93 21.94 13.97 -18.68
C ALA A 93 21.51 14.95 -17.58
N ARG A 94 20.79 16.03 -17.95
CA ARG A 94 20.25 17.01 -16.98
C ARG A 94 19.26 16.37 -16.01
N ILE A 95 18.30 15.60 -16.53
CA ILE A 95 17.30 14.89 -15.72
C ILE A 95 17.99 13.93 -14.75
N LYS A 96 19.01 13.20 -15.21
CA LYS A 96 19.80 12.30 -14.37
C LYS A 96 20.53 13.06 -13.25
N SER A 97 21.17 14.19 -13.56
CA SER A 97 21.84 15.03 -12.56
C SER A 97 20.87 15.50 -11.48
N ILE A 98 19.72 16.06 -11.88
CA ILE A 98 18.70 16.56 -10.94
C ILE A 98 18.21 15.43 -10.02
N ASN A 99 17.97 14.23 -10.57
CA ASN A 99 17.54 13.09 -9.76
C ASN A 99 18.64 12.58 -8.81
N GLN A 100 19.90 12.57 -9.25
CA GLN A 100 21.04 12.21 -8.40
C GLN A 100 21.22 13.18 -7.23
N GLU A 101 21.11 14.49 -7.48
CA GLU A 101 21.16 15.52 -6.44
C GLU A 101 20.02 15.34 -5.42
N PHE A 102 18.81 15.05 -5.89
CA PHE A 102 17.67 14.76 -5.00
C PHE A 102 17.89 13.49 -4.16
N GLU A 103 18.34 12.39 -4.78
CA GLU A 103 18.64 11.15 -4.07
C GLU A 103 19.75 11.32 -3.03
N GLN A 104 20.78 12.10 -3.36
CA GLN A 104 21.87 12.43 -2.45
C GLN A 104 21.36 13.25 -1.26
N SER A 105 20.63 14.34 -1.50
CA SER A 105 20.06 15.14 -0.40
C SER A 105 19.12 14.34 0.49
N MET A 106 18.29 13.46 -0.09
CA MET A 106 17.44 12.54 0.68
C MET A 106 18.25 11.52 1.49
N ARG A 107 19.40 11.06 0.98
CA ARG A 107 20.30 10.15 1.69
C ARG A 107 20.95 10.86 2.87
N GLU A 108 21.50 12.05 2.64
CA GLU A 108 22.12 12.89 3.67
C GLU A 108 21.11 13.23 4.76
N PHE A 109 19.88 13.64 4.37
CA PHE A 109 18.79 13.88 5.31
C PHE A 109 18.47 12.64 6.17
N ARG A 110 18.29 11.46 5.55
CA ARG A 110 18.03 10.22 6.31
C ARG A 110 19.20 9.83 7.22
N GLN A 111 20.43 10.11 6.83
CA GLN A 111 21.61 9.84 7.65
C GLN A 111 21.69 10.79 8.85
N ALA A 112 21.46 12.09 8.62
CA ALA A 112 21.45 13.11 9.67
C ALA A 112 20.36 12.86 10.72
N HIS A 113 19.16 12.44 10.28
CA HIS A 113 18.01 12.20 11.15
C HIS A 113 17.81 10.72 11.52
N LYS A 114 18.82 9.86 11.31
CA LYS A 114 18.70 8.40 11.51
C LYS A 114 18.26 8.05 12.94
N GLY A 115 18.86 8.67 13.95
CA GLY A 115 18.54 8.42 15.36
C GLY A 115 17.09 8.79 15.72
N GLU A 116 16.60 9.91 15.19
CA GLU A 116 15.22 10.35 15.40
C GLU A 116 14.21 9.40 14.73
N PHE A 117 14.54 8.92 13.52
CA PHE A 117 13.73 7.89 12.86
C PHE A 117 13.70 6.56 13.64
N GLU A 118 14.83 6.15 14.24
CA GLU A 118 14.92 4.96 15.08
C GLU A 118 14.12 5.11 16.38
N GLU A 119 14.21 6.26 17.04
CA GLU A 119 13.42 6.58 18.24
C GLU A 119 11.92 6.56 17.93
N MET A 120 11.50 7.24 16.85
CA MET A 120 10.12 7.22 16.39
C MET A 120 9.66 5.81 16.05
N ARG A 121 10.49 5.01 15.36
CA ARG A 121 10.14 3.62 15.04
C ARG A 121 9.90 2.79 16.31
N GLY A 122 10.64 3.04 17.38
CA GLY A 122 10.38 2.46 18.70
C GLY A 122 9.03 2.88 19.29
N GLN A 123 8.67 4.17 19.16
CA GLN A 123 7.45 4.73 19.73
C GLN A 123 6.17 4.37 18.97
N PHE A 124 6.21 4.34 17.63
CA PHE A 124 5.08 3.87 16.82
C PHE A 124 4.91 2.35 16.91
N GLY A 125 5.92 1.66 17.44
CA GLY A 125 6.05 0.22 17.45
C GLY A 125 6.15 -0.34 16.03
N ASP A 126 6.64 -1.56 15.90
CA ASP A 126 6.59 -2.28 14.61
C ASP A 126 5.13 -2.66 14.22
N ARG A 127 4.11 -2.09 14.89
CA ARG A 127 2.67 -2.33 14.72
C ARG A 127 2.17 -2.09 13.30
N GLY A 128 2.87 -1.29 12.50
CA GLY A 128 2.52 -0.99 11.11
C GLY A 128 3.13 -1.95 10.08
N ARG A 129 4.16 -2.73 10.46
CA ARG A 129 4.56 -3.85 9.62
C ARG A 129 3.51 -4.92 9.88
N PRO A 130 2.70 -5.35 8.90
CA PRO A 130 1.91 -6.55 9.08
C PRO A 130 2.91 -7.61 9.50
N GLN A 131 2.82 -8.04 10.77
CA GLN A 131 3.64 -9.10 11.32
C GLN A 131 3.53 -10.20 10.30
N ARG A 132 4.62 -10.43 9.55
CA ARG A 132 4.62 -11.36 8.42
C ARG A 132 4.10 -12.64 9.04
N GLY A 133 2.85 -12.99 8.71
CA GLY A 133 2.11 -13.95 9.51
C GLY A 133 2.97 -15.20 9.66
N PRO A 134 2.97 -15.86 10.83
CA PRO A 134 3.71 -17.11 10.99
C PRO A 134 3.24 -18.06 9.88
N GLY A 135 4.12 -18.39 8.93
CA GLY A 135 3.81 -19.38 7.89
C GLY A 135 3.59 -18.88 6.47
N LYS A 136 4.37 -17.92 5.96
CA LYS A 136 4.92 -18.18 4.62
C LYS A 136 6.28 -18.84 4.85
N PRO A 137 6.38 -20.18 4.71
CA PRO A 137 7.69 -20.81 4.66
C PRO A 137 8.48 -20.10 3.55
N ASP A 138 9.72 -19.76 3.84
CA ASP A 138 10.66 -19.37 2.81
C ASP A 138 10.74 -20.51 1.77
N ALA A 139 11.27 -20.24 0.58
CA ALA A 139 11.36 -21.23 -0.50
C ALA A 139 12.04 -22.55 -0.07
N ASP A 140 12.76 -22.52 1.05
CA ASP A 140 13.50 -23.63 1.65
C ASP A 140 12.76 -24.34 2.80
N GLY A 141 11.52 -23.96 3.12
CA GLY A 141 10.63 -24.76 3.97
C GLY A 141 10.91 -24.72 5.47
N GLU A 142 11.95 -24.03 5.94
CA GLU A 142 12.21 -23.95 7.38
C GLU A 142 11.29 -22.91 8.06
N PRO A 143 10.53 -23.31 9.08
CA PRO A 143 9.77 -22.35 9.89
C PRO A 143 10.76 -21.54 10.72
N MET A 144 11.04 -20.28 10.32
CA MET A 144 11.72 -19.35 11.20
C MET A 144 10.88 -19.17 12.46
N MET A 145 11.30 -19.81 13.56
CA MET A 145 10.81 -19.47 14.88
C MET A 145 11.23 -18.02 15.15
N PRO A 146 10.31 -17.16 15.63
CA PRO A 146 10.73 -15.85 16.11
C PRO A 146 11.80 -16.05 17.19
N PRO A 147 12.85 -15.22 17.23
CA PRO A 147 13.85 -15.31 18.29
C PRO A 147 13.14 -15.29 19.66
N PRO A 148 13.49 -16.21 20.58
CA PRO A 148 12.71 -16.49 21.79
C PRO A 148 12.57 -15.30 22.74
N ASP A 149 13.41 -14.26 22.61
CA ASP A 149 13.47 -13.11 23.52
C ASP A 149 13.09 -11.78 22.87
N ALA A 150 12.35 -11.76 21.76
CA ALA A 150 11.85 -10.49 21.23
C ALA A 150 10.84 -9.87 22.23
N PRO A 151 11.14 -8.72 22.85
CA PRO A 151 10.23 -8.10 23.82
C PRO A 151 8.89 -7.82 23.15
N LYS A 152 7.79 -8.30 23.75
CA LYS A 152 6.44 -8.01 23.26
C LYS A 152 6.28 -6.49 23.21
N PRO A 153 5.85 -5.90 22.08
CA PRO A 153 5.63 -4.47 22.00
C PRO A 153 4.61 -4.08 23.09
N PRO A 154 4.85 -2.99 23.83
CA PRO A 154 3.93 -2.56 24.88
C PRO A 154 2.53 -2.39 24.30
N GLU A 155 1.54 -3.10 24.83
CA GLU A 155 0.16 -3.01 24.38
C GLU A 155 -0.46 -1.64 24.74
N GLY A 156 -1.18 -1.03 23.81
CA GLY A 156 -2.21 -0.04 24.14
C GLY A 156 -1.86 1.45 24.17
N LYS A 157 -0.59 1.87 24.20
CA LYS A 157 -0.32 3.33 24.15
C LYS A 157 -0.45 3.86 22.72
N ALA A 158 -1.38 4.80 22.51
CA ALA A 158 -1.44 5.61 21.31
C ALA A 158 -0.11 6.37 21.14
N PRO A 159 0.37 6.61 19.90
CA PRO A 159 1.58 7.39 19.70
C PRO A 159 1.43 8.76 20.38
N ASN A 160 2.44 9.15 21.16
CA ASN A 160 2.47 10.44 21.83
C ASN A 160 2.27 11.56 20.78
N GLU A 161 1.44 12.56 21.07
CA GLU A 161 1.21 13.71 20.18
C GLU A 161 2.53 14.41 19.83
N ALA A 162 3.47 14.48 20.79
CA ALA A 162 4.82 15.00 20.56
C ALA A 162 5.58 14.22 19.48
N ALA A 163 5.43 12.89 19.41
CA ALA A 163 6.06 12.07 18.38
C ALA A 163 5.48 12.35 16.99
N ARG A 164 4.17 12.62 16.92
CA ARG A 164 3.50 13.00 15.67
C ARG A 164 3.95 14.39 15.19
N GLN A 165 4.07 15.35 16.10
CA GLN A 165 4.57 16.69 15.78
C GLN A 165 6.01 16.64 15.27
N LYS A 166 6.91 15.93 15.96
CA LYS A 166 8.29 15.72 15.50
C LYS A 166 8.35 15.04 14.14
N PHE A 167 7.51 14.03 13.89
CA PHE A 167 7.46 13.37 12.59
C PHE A 167 7.03 14.33 11.47
N GLU A 168 6.03 15.18 11.72
CA GLU A 168 5.56 16.16 10.74
C GLU A 168 6.62 17.26 10.50
N GLU A 169 7.33 17.68 11.53
CA GLU A 169 8.45 18.62 11.41
C GLU A 169 9.58 18.03 10.57
N LEU A 170 9.99 16.78 10.85
CA LEU A 170 10.99 16.09 10.04
C LEU A 170 10.55 15.91 8.59
N ARG A 171 9.28 15.61 8.39
CA ARG A 171 8.71 15.52 7.04
C ARG A 171 8.75 16.87 6.32
N ALA A 172 8.53 17.98 7.03
CA ALA A 172 8.58 19.32 6.46
C ALA A 172 10.02 19.77 6.13
N GLN A 173 11.01 19.31 6.90
CA GLN A 173 12.44 19.56 6.65
C GLN A 173 13.02 18.67 5.54
N ALA A 174 12.37 17.54 5.24
CA ALA A 174 12.84 16.63 4.22
C ALA A 174 12.89 17.31 2.83
N PRO A 175 13.90 16.99 2.00
CA PRO A 175 13.94 17.46 0.62
C PRO A 175 12.63 17.17 -0.11
N ASN A 176 12.00 18.21 -0.65
CA ASN A 176 10.68 18.10 -1.25
C ASN A 176 10.78 17.47 -2.65
N PRO A 177 10.17 16.30 -2.90
CA PRO A 177 10.23 15.67 -4.22
C PRO A 177 9.59 16.54 -5.31
N LYS A 178 8.63 17.40 -4.95
CA LYS A 178 7.95 18.28 -5.92
C LYS A 178 8.92 19.27 -6.57
N ASP A 179 9.93 19.72 -5.85
CA ASP A 179 10.89 20.70 -6.36
C ASP A 179 11.83 20.03 -7.38
N ALA A 180 12.25 18.79 -7.11
CA ALA A 180 13.00 17.98 -8.07
C ALA A 180 12.15 17.64 -9.31
N GLN A 181 10.88 17.27 -9.12
CA GLN A 181 9.93 17.02 -10.21
C GLN A 181 9.72 18.26 -11.07
N ALA A 182 9.54 19.45 -10.47
CA ALA A 182 9.40 20.70 -11.18
C ALA A 182 10.65 21.05 -12.00
N LYS A 183 11.85 20.86 -11.44
CA LYS A 183 13.12 21.05 -12.17
C LYS A 183 13.23 20.08 -13.35
N ILE A 184 12.87 18.80 -13.18
CA ILE A 184 12.87 17.82 -14.27
C ILE A 184 11.83 18.20 -15.34
N PHE A 185 10.63 18.60 -14.93
CA PHE A 185 9.56 18.98 -15.85
C PHE A 185 9.91 20.24 -16.65
N ALA A 186 10.70 21.16 -16.09
CA ALA A 186 11.21 22.34 -16.77
C ALA A 186 12.27 22.04 -17.84
N VAL A 187 12.93 20.87 -17.80
CA VAL A 187 13.89 20.43 -18.84
C VAL A 187 13.17 19.93 -20.10
N LEU A 188 11.89 19.55 -19.97
CA LEU A 188 11.09 19.04 -21.09
C LEU A 188 10.67 20.17 -22.03
N THR A 189 10.56 19.85 -23.32
CA THR A 189 9.97 20.75 -24.32
C THR A 189 8.46 20.89 -24.11
N ASP A 190 7.87 21.95 -24.65
CA ASP A 190 6.42 22.16 -24.55
C ASP A 190 5.61 21.08 -25.25
N GLU A 191 6.18 20.42 -26.26
CA GLU A 191 5.59 19.25 -26.95
C GLU A 191 5.65 17.97 -26.11
N GLN A 192 6.69 17.80 -25.28
CA GLN A 192 6.86 16.62 -24.40
C GLN A 192 5.97 16.68 -23.15
N LYS A 193 5.74 17.88 -22.61
CA LYS A 193 4.96 18.10 -21.38
C LYS A 193 3.55 17.46 -21.40
N PRO A 194 2.70 17.59 -22.45
CA PRO A 194 1.38 16.99 -22.45
C PRO A 194 1.42 15.46 -22.42
N LEU A 195 2.37 14.83 -23.13
CA LEU A 195 2.54 13.37 -23.09
C LEU A 195 2.89 12.87 -21.69
N VAL A 196 3.78 13.58 -21.00
CA VAL A 196 4.14 13.23 -19.61
C VAL A 196 2.96 13.46 -18.67
N GLN A 197 2.19 14.55 -18.84
CA GLN A 197 1.00 14.81 -18.03
C GLN A 197 -0.04 13.71 -18.17
N GLU A 198 -0.33 13.25 -19.39
CA GLU A 198 -1.25 12.14 -19.64
C GLU A 198 -0.80 10.86 -18.91
N ARG A 199 0.51 10.54 -18.96
CA ARG A 199 1.07 9.39 -18.23
C ARG A 199 0.97 9.57 -16.71
N LEU A 200 1.22 10.76 -16.19
CA LEU A 200 1.08 11.05 -14.76
C LEU A 200 -0.39 10.92 -14.31
N GLU A 201 -1.36 11.33 -15.12
CA GLU A 201 -2.79 11.14 -14.85
C GLU A 201 -3.17 9.66 -14.85
N ALA A 202 -2.69 8.88 -15.83
CA ALA A 202 -2.89 7.44 -15.86
C ALA A 202 -2.32 6.74 -14.61
N ILE A 203 -1.12 7.14 -14.17
CA ILE A 203 -0.51 6.65 -12.94
C ILE A 203 -1.35 7.04 -11.71
N LYS A 204 -1.82 8.29 -11.62
CA LYS A 204 -2.70 8.73 -10.51
C LYS A 204 -3.97 7.89 -10.46
N LYS A 205 -4.58 7.61 -11.62
CA LYS A 205 -5.78 6.77 -11.72
C LYS A 205 -5.50 5.34 -11.25
N ASP A 206 -4.43 4.72 -11.72
CA ASP A 206 -4.02 3.37 -11.30
C ASP A 206 -3.70 3.30 -9.79
N MET A 207 -3.02 4.32 -9.22
CA MET A 207 -2.81 4.40 -7.77
C MET A 207 -4.12 4.55 -6.99
N ALA A 208 -5.06 5.35 -7.50
CA ALA A 208 -6.37 5.52 -6.88
C ALA A 208 -7.16 4.20 -6.92
N GLU A 209 -7.15 3.49 -8.05
CA GLU A 209 -7.79 2.18 -8.23
C GLU A 209 -7.17 1.13 -7.30
N ARG A 210 -5.84 0.97 -7.27
CA ARG A 210 -5.16 0.06 -6.34
C ARG A 210 -5.43 0.40 -4.88
N GLY A 211 -5.50 1.69 -4.55
CA GLY A 211 -5.85 2.16 -3.22
C GLY A 211 -7.27 1.79 -2.79
N LEU A 212 -8.21 1.76 -3.74
CA LEU A 212 -9.59 1.33 -3.51
C LEU A 212 -9.70 -0.21 -3.47
N GLU A 213 -9.02 -0.93 -4.36
CA GLU A 213 -9.00 -2.39 -4.38
C GLU A 213 -8.43 -2.98 -3.09
N GLY A 214 -7.34 -2.40 -2.56
CA GLY A 214 -6.77 -2.83 -1.29
C GLY A 214 -7.79 -2.77 -0.15
N LYS A 215 -8.58 -1.70 -0.08
CA LYS A 215 -9.64 -1.51 0.92
C LYS A 215 -10.84 -2.40 0.67
N ALA A 216 -11.27 -2.55 -0.58
CA ALA A 216 -12.36 -3.46 -0.94
C ALA A 216 -11.99 -4.91 -0.58
N ARG A 217 -10.76 -5.31 -0.88
CA ARG A 217 -10.21 -6.62 -0.51
C ARG A 217 -10.08 -6.78 0.99
N GLU A 218 -9.67 -5.75 1.72
CA GLU A 218 -9.61 -5.75 3.17
C GLU A 218 -11.01 -5.85 3.80
N GLU A 219 -12.01 -5.16 3.25
CA GLU A 219 -13.38 -5.26 3.72
C GLU A 219 -13.99 -6.63 3.44
N VAL A 220 -13.78 -7.18 2.25
CA VAL A 220 -14.15 -8.56 1.90
C VAL A 220 -13.47 -9.55 2.84
N ARG A 221 -12.17 -9.38 3.10
CA ARG A 221 -11.42 -10.19 4.08
C ARG A 221 -11.99 -10.05 5.49
N ARG A 222 -12.37 -8.84 5.92
CA ARG A 222 -13.01 -8.59 7.22
C ARG A 222 -14.37 -9.28 7.32
N ARG A 223 -15.16 -9.29 6.24
CA ARG A 223 -16.44 -10.01 6.18
C ARG A 223 -16.24 -11.53 6.25
N LEU A 224 -15.31 -12.07 5.47
CA LEU A 224 -14.93 -13.49 5.51
C LEU A 224 -14.39 -13.90 6.88
N GLN A 225 -13.57 -13.07 7.53
CA GLN A 225 -13.04 -13.36 8.86
C GLN A 225 -14.10 -13.25 9.96
N LYS A 226 -15.12 -12.39 9.79
CA LYS A 226 -16.31 -12.36 10.66
C LYS A 226 -17.22 -13.57 10.43
N GLN A 227 -17.29 -14.11 9.21
CA GLN A 227 -18.06 -15.32 8.91
C GLN A 227 -17.33 -16.61 9.32
N ASN A 228 -16.00 -16.64 9.21
CA ASN A 228 -15.20 -17.85 9.42
C ASN A 228 -14.35 -17.81 10.71
N GLY A 229 -14.48 -16.77 11.52
CA GLY A 229 -13.85 -16.69 12.84
C GLY A 229 -14.52 -17.63 13.84
N PRO A 230 -13.86 -18.00 14.94
CA PRO A 230 -14.45 -18.87 15.97
C PRO A 230 -15.71 -18.25 16.64
N ASP A 231 -15.82 -16.92 16.65
CA ASP A 231 -17.03 -16.19 17.08
C ASP A 231 -18.05 -15.97 15.94
N GLY A 232 -17.64 -16.32 14.71
CA GLY A 232 -18.43 -16.30 13.48
C GLY A 232 -19.02 -17.66 13.13
N ALA A 233 -18.79 -18.70 13.96
CA ALA A 233 -19.71 -19.82 14.03
C ALA A 233 -21.09 -19.19 14.17
N GLN A 234 -21.95 -19.42 13.18
CA GLN A 234 -23.37 -19.08 13.23
C GLN A 234 -23.78 -19.23 14.68
N ARG A 235 -24.18 -18.13 15.36
CA ARG A 235 -24.87 -18.24 16.64
C ARG A 235 -26.11 -19.05 16.30
N LYS A 236 -25.98 -20.37 16.27
CA LYS A 236 -27.08 -21.30 16.19
C LYS A 236 -27.93 -20.86 17.35
N PHE A 237 -29.12 -20.41 17.03
CA PHE A 237 -30.05 -19.98 18.05
C PHE A 237 -30.33 -21.21 18.90
N ASP A 238 -29.64 -21.32 20.03
CA ASP A 238 -29.88 -22.38 21.00
C ASP A 238 -31.08 -21.95 21.84
N PRO A 239 -32.26 -22.59 21.67
CA PRO A 239 -33.45 -22.25 22.45
C PRO A 239 -33.23 -22.43 23.96
N GLU A 240 -32.24 -23.23 24.33
CA GLU A 240 -31.84 -23.45 25.72
C GLU A 240 -31.16 -22.26 26.36
N ASN A 241 -30.68 -21.26 25.61
CA ASN A 241 -30.05 -20.07 26.18
C ASN A 241 -30.99 -18.84 26.21
N LEU A 242 -32.29 -19.05 26.02
CA LEU A 242 -33.30 -18.01 26.16
C LEU A 242 -33.44 -17.57 27.64
N PRO A 243 -33.73 -16.28 27.91
CA PRO A 243 -34.06 -15.82 29.25
C PRO A 243 -35.18 -16.65 29.87
N PRO A 244 -35.12 -16.95 31.18
CA PRO A 244 -36.07 -17.84 31.85
C PRO A 244 -37.54 -17.39 31.68
N GLN A 245 -37.81 -16.09 31.76
CA GLN A 245 -39.15 -15.53 31.51
C GLN A 245 -39.69 -15.84 30.11
N PHE A 246 -38.80 -15.92 29.11
CA PHE A 246 -39.19 -16.26 27.74
C PHE A 246 -39.45 -17.74 27.56
N LYS A 247 -38.70 -18.59 28.28
CA LYS A 247 -38.93 -20.05 28.29
C LYS A 247 -40.27 -20.39 28.92
N GLU A 248 -40.63 -19.76 30.05
CA GLU A 248 -41.94 -19.94 30.69
C GLU A 248 -43.08 -19.47 29.79
N ARG A 249 -42.90 -18.35 29.08
CA ARG A 249 -43.88 -17.84 28.12
C ARG A 249 -44.09 -18.78 26.94
N LEU A 250 -43.01 -19.40 26.44
CA LEU A 250 -43.10 -20.43 25.38
C LEU A 250 -43.71 -21.73 25.90
N ALA A 251 -43.46 -22.11 27.17
CA ALA A 251 -44.03 -23.28 27.81
C ALA A 251 -45.57 -23.19 27.91
N ASN A 252 -46.10 -22.00 28.17
CA ASN A 252 -47.53 -21.73 28.32
C ASN A 252 -48.27 -21.41 27.01
N MET A 253 -47.56 -21.30 25.88
CA MET A 253 -48.17 -21.12 24.55
C MET A 253 -48.56 -22.46 23.93
N THR A 254 -49.57 -22.42 23.07
CA THR A 254 -49.92 -23.58 22.23
C THR A 254 -48.77 -23.94 21.28
N PRO A 255 -48.66 -25.20 20.81
CA PRO A 255 -47.58 -25.62 19.93
C PRO A 255 -47.43 -24.76 18.66
N GLU A 256 -48.54 -24.35 18.05
CA GLU A 256 -48.55 -23.51 16.85
C GLU A 256 -48.05 -22.08 17.13
N GLU A 257 -48.48 -21.47 18.25
CA GLU A 257 -48.00 -20.15 18.66
C GLU A 257 -46.52 -20.16 19.06
N ARG A 258 -46.05 -21.26 19.64
CA ARG A 258 -44.64 -21.47 19.98
C ARG A 258 -43.78 -21.48 18.72
N GLU A 259 -44.21 -22.18 17.66
CA GLU A 259 -43.49 -22.20 16.38
C GLU A 259 -43.45 -20.82 15.72
N GLN A 260 -44.58 -20.09 15.71
CA GLN A 260 -44.62 -18.74 15.17
C GLN A 260 -43.74 -17.75 15.97
N ALA A 261 -43.73 -17.84 17.30
CA ALA A 261 -42.86 -17.01 18.14
C ALA A 261 -41.37 -17.32 17.88
N MET A 262 -41.02 -18.61 17.76
CA MET A 262 -39.67 -19.06 17.43
C MET A 262 -39.23 -18.62 16.02
N GLN A 263 -40.14 -18.67 15.04
CA GLN A 263 -39.89 -18.20 13.68
C GLN A 263 -39.69 -16.68 13.65
N LYS A 264 -40.51 -15.91 14.36
CA LYS A 264 -40.37 -14.45 14.47
C LYS A 264 -39.08 -14.02 15.17
N ILE A 265 -38.63 -14.79 16.17
CA ILE A 265 -37.34 -14.58 16.83
C ILE A 265 -36.20 -14.93 15.87
N ARG A 266 -36.28 -16.06 15.14
CA ARG A 266 -35.30 -16.46 14.13
C ARG A 266 -35.17 -15.41 13.02
N GLU A 267 -36.28 -14.89 12.54
CA GLU A 267 -36.31 -13.79 11.55
C GLU A 267 -35.74 -12.50 12.12
N ARG A 268 -36.03 -12.14 13.38
CA ARG A 268 -35.39 -10.97 14.03
C ARG A 268 -33.89 -11.16 14.27
N PHE A 269 -33.41 -12.38 14.46
CA PHE A 269 -31.97 -12.65 14.57
C PHE A 269 -31.28 -12.65 13.21
N GLN A 270 -31.95 -13.08 12.14
CA GLN A 270 -31.43 -13.00 10.76
C GLN A 270 -31.51 -11.59 10.17
N ASN A 271 -32.59 -10.85 10.46
CA ASN A 271 -32.90 -9.53 9.89
C ASN A 271 -32.71 -8.37 10.88
N GLY A 272 -32.28 -8.65 12.12
CA GLY A 272 -32.12 -7.65 13.16
C GLY A 272 -31.10 -6.57 12.79
N PRO A 273 -31.26 -5.34 13.31
CA PRO A 273 -30.40 -4.23 12.95
C PRO A 273 -28.95 -4.61 13.26
N ARG A 274 -28.07 -4.51 12.26
CA ARG A 274 -26.61 -4.55 12.42
C ARG A 274 -26.10 -3.29 13.14
N GLY A 275 -26.80 -2.89 14.20
CA GLY A 275 -26.64 -1.62 14.89
C GLY A 275 -25.90 -1.78 16.20
N ASN A 276 -24.63 -1.38 16.18
CA ASN A 276 -24.04 -0.60 17.27
C ASN A 276 -23.66 -1.27 18.61
N ASP A 277 -23.27 -2.55 18.62
CA ASP A 277 -22.58 -3.15 19.77
C ASP A 277 -21.08 -2.76 19.81
N GLN A 278 -20.77 -1.46 19.73
CA GLN A 278 -19.40 -0.95 19.79
C GLN A 278 -19.05 -0.26 21.12
N ARG A 279 -19.84 -0.45 22.18
CA ARG A 279 -19.48 0.04 23.52
C ARG A 279 -19.67 -1.04 24.58
N GLY A 280 -18.53 -1.50 25.11
CA GLY A 280 -18.43 -2.14 26.43
C GLY A 280 -18.33 -3.65 26.37
N GLY A 281 -17.11 -4.18 26.44
CA GLY A 281 -16.89 -5.62 26.52
C GLY A 281 -15.41 -5.98 26.55
N ASP A 282 -14.70 -5.43 27.55
CA ASP A 282 -13.35 -5.80 27.90
C ASP A 282 -13.27 -7.26 28.40
N GLN A 283 -12.15 -7.90 28.07
CA GLN A 283 -11.44 -8.93 28.84
C GLN A 283 -12.22 -10.13 29.41
N ARG A 284 -11.94 -11.32 28.84
CA ARG A 284 -11.25 -12.44 29.53
C ARG A 284 -11.16 -13.69 28.63
N GLY A 285 -9.96 -14.28 28.58
CA GLY A 285 -9.77 -15.72 28.36
C GLY A 285 -9.73 -16.23 26.92
N LYS A 286 -8.63 -15.99 26.19
CA LYS A 286 -8.26 -16.87 25.06
C LYS A 286 -7.26 -17.90 25.55
N GLY A 287 -7.78 -19.09 25.86
CA GLY A 287 -6.97 -20.29 26.02
C GLY A 287 -6.42 -20.75 24.67
N ASP A 288 -5.21 -21.29 24.72
CA ASP A 288 -4.49 -21.93 23.63
C ASP A 288 -5.33 -23.05 23.00
N ARG A 289 -5.94 -22.80 21.84
CA ARG A 289 -6.43 -23.87 20.96
C ARG A 289 -5.53 -23.96 19.75
N ALA A 290 -4.66 -24.98 19.79
CA ALA A 290 -3.87 -25.45 18.67
C ALA A 290 -4.74 -25.57 17.41
N LYS A 291 -4.43 -24.77 16.39
CA LYS A 291 -4.97 -24.95 15.05
C LYS A 291 -4.28 -26.16 14.45
N GLY A 292 -5.05 -27.22 14.18
CA GLY A 292 -4.57 -28.38 13.43
C GLY A 292 -4.02 -27.99 12.05
N PRO A 293 -3.15 -28.83 11.46
CA PRO A 293 -2.52 -28.57 10.19
C PRO A 293 -3.58 -28.40 9.09
N ARG A 294 -3.50 -27.29 8.35
CA ARG A 294 -4.28 -27.13 7.12
C ARG A 294 -3.77 -28.13 6.11
N GLN A 295 -4.63 -29.05 5.68
CA GLN A 295 -4.35 -29.96 4.58
C GLN A 295 -4.40 -29.18 3.27
N ASP A 296 -3.25 -28.69 2.81
CA ASP A 296 -3.08 -28.14 1.45
C ASP A 296 -2.88 -29.28 0.44
N GLY A 297 -3.86 -30.18 0.38
CA GLY A 297 -3.90 -31.34 -0.53
C GLY A 297 -5.10 -31.29 -1.48
N PRO A 298 -5.19 -32.23 -2.44
CA PRO A 298 -6.35 -32.36 -3.34
C PRO A 298 -7.68 -32.57 -2.59
N ASP A 299 -7.60 -32.90 -1.30
CA ASP A 299 -8.69 -33.06 -0.34
C ASP A 299 -9.37 -31.73 0.02
N ALA A 300 -8.75 -30.59 -0.31
CA ALA A 300 -9.32 -29.25 -0.13
C ALA A 300 -10.20 -28.80 -1.30
N LEU A 301 -10.30 -29.60 -2.37
CA LEU A 301 -11.18 -29.31 -3.49
C LEU A 301 -12.64 -29.67 -3.13
N PRO A 302 -13.63 -28.86 -3.59
CA PRO A 302 -15.03 -29.22 -3.55
C PRO A 302 -15.27 -30.65 -4.12
N PRO A 303 -16.22 -31.43 -3.58
CA PRO A 303 -16.39 -32.85 -3.91
C PRO A 303 -16.58 -33.12 -5.41
N ASP A 304 -17.32 -32.23 -6.08
CA ASP A 304 -17.59 -32.22 -7.51
C ASP A 304 -16.33 -32.06 -8.36
N LEU A 305 -15.39 -31.21 -7.91
CA LEU A 305 -14.10 -31.00 -8.55
C LEU A 305 -13.10 -32.14 -8.25
N ARG A 306 -13.30 -32.85 -7.13
CA ARG A 306 -12.45 -33.98 -6.73
C ARG A 306 -12.69 -35.19 -7.63
N GLU A 307 -13.94 -35.51 -7.94
CA GLU A 307 -14.29 -36.59 -8.88
C GLU A 307 -13.78 -36.30 -10.30
N THR A 308 -13.84 -35.04 -10.75
CA THR A 308 -13.26 -34.64 -12.04
C THR A 308 -11.75 -34.71 -12.02
N TRP A 309 -11.11 -34.35 -10.90
CA TRP A 309 -9.66 -34.46 -10.76
C TRP A 309 -9.17 -35.91 -10.72
N GLU A 310 -9.91 -36.79 -10.05
CA GLU A 310 -9.57 -38.21 -9.92
C GLU A 310 -9.79 -39.00 -11.21
N SER A 311 -10.77 -38.61 -12.04
CA SER A 311 -11.01 -39.22 -13.35
C SER A 311 -10.04 -38.77 -14.46
N MET A 312 -9.31 -37.67 -14.27
CA MET A 312 -8.26 -37.22 -15.20
C MET A 312 -7.01 -38.10 -15.12
N THR A 313 -6.43 -38.40 -16.28
CA THR A 313 -5.12 -39.04 -16.39
C THR A 313 -4.01 -38.15 -15.80
N PRO A 314 -2.85 -38.73 -15.40
CA PRO A 314 -1.73 -37.94 -14.90
C PRO A 314 -1.28 -36.81 -15.83
N GLU A 315 -1.38 -37.03 -17.14
CA GLU A 315 -1.02 -36.06 -18.19
C GLU A 315 -2.02 -34.89 -18.25
N GLU A 316 -3.32 -35.17 -18.20
CA GLU A 316 -4.38 -34.15 -18.16
C GLU A 316 -4.29 -33.30 -16.89
N ARG A 317 -3.97 -33.90 -15.75
CA ARG A 317 -3.73 -33.17 -14.50
C ARG A 317 -2.54 -32.22 -14.63
N GLN A 318 -1.43 -32.67 -15.24
CA GLN A 318 -0.28 -31.80 -15.48
C GLN A 318 -0.61 -30.66 -16.44
N PHE A 319 -1.37 -30.94 -17.50
CA PHE A 319 -1.83 -29.93 -18.45
C PHE A 319 -2.71 -28.87 -17.77
N LEU A 320 -3.67 -29.27 -16.93
CA LEU A 320 -4.52 -28.34 -16.18
C LEU A 320 -3.70 -27.47 -15.22
N ILE A 321 -2.72 -28.05 -14.53
CA ILE A 321 -1.79 -27.31 -13.67
C ILE A 321 -0.98 -26.28 -14.48
N GLN A 322 -0.50 -26.65 -15.68
CA GLN A 322 0.21 -25.70 -16.55
C GLN A 322 -0.70 -24.56 -17.00
N LYS A 323 -1.93 -24.87 -17.42
CA LYS A 323 -2.92 -23.87 -17.85
C LYS A 323 -3.29 -22.90 -16.73
N LEU A 324 -3.41 -23.38 -15.49
CA LEU A 324 -3.61 -22.53 -14.31
C LEU A 324 -2.40 -21.64 -14.02
N ARG A 325 -1.17 -22.11 -14.27
CA ARG A 325 0.05 -21.30 -14.13
C ARG A 325 0.14 -20.22 -15.20
N GLU A 326 -0.20 -20.55 -16.44
CA GLU A 326 -0.22 -19.61 -17.55
C GLU A 326 -1.26 -18.50 -17.31
N LYS A 327 -2.47 -18.86 -16.90
CA LYS A 327 -3.50 -17.90 -16.49
C LYS A 327 -3.06 -17.03 -15.30
N ALA A 328 -2.39 -17.62 -14.30
CA ALA A 328 -1.86 -16.85 -13.18
C ALA A 328 -0.77 -15.84 -13.62
N ARG A 329 0.07 -16.21 -14.60
CA ARG A 329 1.06 -15.30 -15.22
C ARG A 329 0.39 -14.16 -16.00
N GLU A 330 -0.64 -14.46 -16.79
CA GLU A 330 -1.43 -13.45 -17.49
C GLU A 330 -2.10 -12.45 -16.52
N GLU A 331 -2.58 -12.95 -15.37
CA GLU A 331 -3.16 -12.11 -14.30
C GLU A 331 -2.11 -11.42 -13.41
N GLY A 332 -0.81 -11.53 -13.72
CA GLY A 332 0.27 -10.93 -12.92
C GLY A 332 0.39 -11.50 -11.50
N ARG A 333 -0.18 -12.69 -11.25
CA ARG A 333 -0.04 -13.43 -9.99
C ARG A 333 1.09 -14.45 -10.15
N ASP A 334 2.28 -14.08 -9.71
CA ASP A 334 3.39 -15.03 -9.61
C ASP A 334 3.02 -16.17 -8.66
N MET A 335 2.68 -17.33 -9.23
CA MET A 335 2.59 -18.57 -8.47
C MET A 335 4.01 -19.02 -8.10
N PRO A 336 4.25 -19.41 -6.84
CA PRO A 336 5.56 -19.93 -6.44
C PRO A 336 5.89 -21.18 -7.29
N PRO A 337 7.17 -21.38 -7.65
CA PRO A 337 7.58 -22.56 -8.38
C PRO A 337 7.19 -23.82 -7.60
N PRO A 338 6.92 -24.95 -8.28
CA PRO A 338 6.66 -26.22 -7.60
C PRO A 338 7.79 -26.50 -6.62
N ARG A 339 7.43 -26.80 -5.36
CA ARG A 339 8.41 -27.19 -4.36
C ARG A 339 9.23 -28.33 -4.93
N ARG A 340 10.55 -28.14 -5.02
CA ARG A 340 11.47 -29.22 -5.40
C ARG A 340 11.21 -30.35 -4.42
N ARG A 341 10.88 -31.54 -4.92
CA ARG A 341 10.80 -32.72 -4.05
C ARG A 341 12.14 -32.82 -3.30
N PRO A 342 12.13 -33.05 -1.98
CA PRO A 342 13.37 -33.28 -1.26
C PRO A 342 14.15 -34.37 -1.99
N LYS A 343 15.43 -34.12 -2.24
CA LYS A 343 16.32 -35.14 -2.81
C LYS A 343 16.17 -36.38 -1.93
N PRO A 344 15.96 -37.58 -2.50
CA PRO A 344 15.99 -38.79 -1.71
C PRO A 344 17.31 -38.81 -0.91
N PRO A 345 17.28 -39.26 0.36
CA PRO A 345 18.49 -39.34 1.17
C PRO A 345 19.56 -40.09 0.38
N GLN A 346 20.73 -39.46 0.23
CA GLN A 346 21.92 -40.12 -0.30
C GLN A 346 22.48 -41.02 0.80
N ASP A 347 21.73 -42.05 1.16
CA ASP A 347 22.29 -43.19 1.87
C ASP A 347 22.93 -44.12 0.82
N ASP A 348 24.14 -44.58 1.11
CA ASP A 348 24.92 -45.59 0.39
C ASP A 348 25.74 -45.16 -0.85
N ALA A 349 26.49 -44.07 -0.75
CA ALA A 349 27.74 -43.98 -1.52
C ALA A 349 28.83 -44.77 -0.76
N PRO A 350 29.38 -45.87 -1.33
CA PRO A 350 30.44 -46.63 -0.68
C PRO A 350 31.69 -45.76 -0.47
N PRO A 351 32.43 -45.95 0.64
CA PRO A 351 33.61 -45.15 0.92
C PRO A 351 34.67 -45.34 -0.18
N PRO A 352 35.42 -44.28 -0.54
CA PRO A 352 36.48 -44.37 -1.52
C PRO A 352 37.57 -45.35 -1.04
N PRO A 353 38.23 -46.08 -1.95
CA PRO A 353 39.27 -47.03 -1.60
C PRO A 353 40.44 -46.32 -0.91
N ALA A 354 40.95 -46.93 0.15
CA ALA A 354 42.12 -46.45 0.89
C ALA A 354 43.38 -46.55 0.02
N ASN A 355 44.15 -45.46 -0.03
CA ASN A 355 45.49 -45.42 -0.63
C ASN A 355 46.55 -45.97 0.32
#